data_AF-W9T1X7-F1
#
_entry.id   AF-W9T1X7-F1
#
_cell.length_a   1.000
_cell.length_b   1.000
_cell.length_c   1.000
_cell.angle_alpha   90.00
_cell.angle_beta   90.00
_cell.angle_gamma   90.00
#
_symmetry.space_group_name_H-M   'P 1'
#
loop_
_entity.id
_entity.type
_entity.pdbx_description
1 polymer ?
#
loop_
_entity_poly.entity_id
_entity_poly.type
_entity_poly.pdbx_seq_one_letter_code
_entity_poly.pdbx_strand_id
1 'polypeptide(L)'
;MSFNHYYQSELTALRQLGKRFAERSPALAPFLGQSGRDPDVERLLEGFAFLTGRLRQKLDDELPELTHSLMHLLWPNCVSPTRTAWAGPNLSATANLQRASQ
;
A
#
# COMPACT_ATOMS: atom_id res chain seq x y z
N MET A 1 -8.04 -3.01 -2.39
CA MET A 1 -8.50 -3.43 -3.74
C MET A 1 -8.74 -4.93 -3.75
N SER A 2 -9.56 -5.47 -4.66
CA SER A 2 -9.76 -6.94 -4.73
C SER A 2 -8.53 -7.63 -5.32
N PHE A 3 -8.15 -8.80 -4.78
CA PHE A 3 -7.03 -9.63 -5.26
C PHE A 3 -7.08 -9.90 -6.77
N ASN A 4 -8.28 -10.03 -7.34
CA ASN A 4 -8.48 -10.28 -8.76
C ASN A 4 -7.84 -9.17 -9.64
N HIS A 5 -7.85 -7.92 -9.17
CA HIS A 5 -7.22 -6.81 -9.89
C HIS A 5 -5.69 -6.97 -9.96
N TYR A 6 -5.06 -7.35 -8.84
CA TYR A 6 -3.62 -7.61 -8.79
C TYR A 6 -3.24 -8.76 -9.72
N TYR A 7 -3.97 -9.88 -9.66
CA TYR A 7 -3.77 -11.01 -10.55
C TYR A 7 -3.84 -10.62 -12.04
N GLN A 8 -4.91 -9.93 -12.46
CA GLN A 8 -5.09 -9.53 -13.87
C GLN A 8 -4.04 -8.51 -14.32
N SER A 9 -3.65 -7.59 -13.43
CA SER A 9 -2.59 -6.63 -13.70
C SER A 9 -1.24 -7.34 -13.93
N GLU A 10 -0.86 -8.27 -13.05
CA GLU A 10 0.39 -9.01 -13.17
C GLU A 10 0.41 -9.92 -14.41
N LEU A 11 -0.70 -10.60 -14.68
CA LEU A 11 -0.83 -11.44 -15.88
C LEU A 11 -0.66 -10.63 -17.17
N THR A 12 -1.28 -9.45 -17.22
CA THR A 12 -1.15 -8.54 -18.37
C THR A 12 0.28 -8.03 -18.52
N ALA A 13 0.92 -7.64 -17.41
CA ALA A 13 2.31 -7.18 -17.41
C ALA A 13 3.27 -8.28 -17.88
N LEU A 14 3.10 -9.52 -17.41
CA LEU A 14 3.88 -10.68 -17.82
C LEU A 14 3.78 -10.95 -19.32
N ARG A 15 2.58 -10.91 -19.89
CA ARG A 15 2.39 -11.09 -21.34
C ARG A 15 3.08 -9.98 -22.15
N GLN A 16 2.99 -8.72 -21.69
CA GLN A 16 3.68 -7.61 -22.36
C GLN A 16 5.21 -7.73 -22.28
N LEU A 17 5.73 -8.12 -21.13
CA LEU A 17 7.17 -8.37 -20.94
C LEU A 17 7.65 -9.55 -21.77
N GLY A 18 6.89 -10.66 -21.77
CA GLY A 18 7.15 -11.83 -22.59
C GLY A 18 7.24 -11.49 -24.07
N LYS A 19 6.31 -10.67 -24.58
CA LYS A 19 6.31 -10.20 -25.96
C LYS A 19 7.57 -9.39 -26.31
N ARG A 20 7.94 -8.42 -25.46
CA ARG A 20 9.17 -7.61 -25.67
C ARG A 20 10.44 -8.44 -25.58
N PHE A 21 10.45 -9.46 -24.74
CA PHE A 21 11.59 -10.35 -24.59
C PHE A 21 11.71 -11.30 -25.80
N ALA A 22 10.59 -11.81 -26.29
CA ALA A 22 10.51 -12.60 -27.52
C ALA A 22 11.03 -11.86 -28.76
N GLU A 23 10.78 -10.55 -28.86
CA GLU A 23 11.33 -9.72 -29.95
C GLU A 23 12.87 -9.71 -29.97
N ARG A 24 13.51 -9.87 -28.80
CA ARG A 24 14.98 -9.87 -28.66
C ARG A 24 15.58 -11.28 -28.65
N SER A 25 14.79 -12.30 -28.35
CA SER A 25 15.21 -13.69 -28.27
C SER A 25 14.31 -14.57 -29.14
N PRO A 26 14.66 -14.77 -30.42
CA PRO A 26 13.82 -15.52 -31.36
C PRO A 26 13.63 -16.99 -30.95
N ALA A 27 14.54 -17.56 -30.17
CA ALA A 27 14.43 -18.92 -29.63
C ALA A 27 13.26 -19.07 -28.64
N LEU A 28 12.93 -18.00 -27.91
CA LEU A 28 11.88 -18.00 -26.89
C LEU A 28 10.58 -17.34 -27.36
N ALA A 29 10.59 -16.76 -28.56
CA ALA A 29 9.42 -16.15 -29.19
C ALA A 29 8.21 -17.09 -29.35
N PRO A 30 8.37 -18.39 -29.64
CA PRO A 30 7.24 -19.32 -29.68
C PRO A 30 6.53 -19.45 -28.33
N PHE A 31 7.26 -19.34 -27.21
CA PHE A 31 6.71 -19.57 -25.87
C PHE A 31 6.17 -18.28 -25.23
N LEU A 32 6.87 -17.16 -25.42
CA LEU A 32 6.58 -15.89 -24.73
C LEU A 32 6.03 -14.79 -25.64
N GLY A 33 6.18 -14.93 -26.96
CA GLY A 33 5.82 -13.89 -27.93
C GLY A 33 4.34 -13.84 -28.30
N GLN A 34 3.63 -14.96 -28.14
CA GLN A 34 2.23 -15.07 -28.54
C GLN A 34 1.44 -15.89 -27.52
N SER A 35 0.46 -15.24 -26.88
CA SER A 35 -0.41 -15.87 -25.90
C SER A 35 -1.20 -17.03 -26.52
N GLY A 36 -1.42 -18.09 -25.75
CA GLY A 36 -2.24 -19.24 -26.17
C GLY A 36 -1.61 -20.21 -27.17
N ARG A 37 -0.30 -20.14 -27.42
CA ARG A 37 0.39 -21.11 -28.28
C ARG A 37 0.61 -22.47 -27.59
N ASP A 38 0.86 -22.44 -26.29
CA ASP A 38 1.05 -23.62 -25.44
C ASP A 38 0.21 -23.45 -24.15
N PRO A 39 -0.77 -24.34 -23.89
CA PRO A 39 -1.62 -24.25 -22.71
C PRO A 39 -0.86 -24.45 -21.40
N ASP A 40 0.25 -25.20 -21.40
CA ASP A 40 1.06 -25.45 -20.21
C ASP A 40 1.87 -24.20 -19.84
N VAL A 41 2.42 -23.51 -20.85
CA VAL A 41 3.11 -22.23 -20.66
C VAL A 41 2.12 -21.17 -20.15
N GLU A 42 0.91 -21.10 -20.70
CA GLU A 42 -0.10 -20.15 -20.24
C GLU A 42 -0.48 -20.42 -18.78
N ARG A 43 -0.65 -21.69 -18.38
CA ARG A 43 -0.88 -22.07 -16.97
C ARG A 43 0.27 -21.68 -16.05
N LEU A 44 1.51 -21.80 -16.50
CA LEU A 44 2.68 -21.35 -15.73
C LEU A 44 2.69 -19.83 -15.56
N LEU A 45 2.36 -19.07 -16.60
CA LEU A 45 2.26 -17.62 -16.54
C LEU A 45 1.12 -17.16 -15.62
N GLU A 46 -0.03 -17.84 -15.65
CA GLU A 46 -1.14 -17.62 -14.72
C GLU A 46 -0.74 -17.94 -13.28
N GLY A 47 -0.06 -19.07 -13.04
CA GLY A 47 0.46 -19.42 -11.72
C GLY A 47 1.47 -18.40 -11.19
N PHE A 48 2.36 -17.92 -12.06
CA PHE A 48 3.33 -16.88 -11.69
C PHE A 48 2.64 -15.55 -11.38
N ALA A 49 1.67 -15.12 -12.19
CA ALA A 49 0.85 -13.94 -11.96
C ALA A 49 0.06 -14.02 -10.63
N PHE A 50 -0.41 -15.21 -10.26
CA PHE A 50 -1.08 -15.43 -8.98
C PHE A 50 -0.13 -15.23 -7.80
N LEU A 51 1.09 -15.76 -7.88
CA LEU A 51 2.10 -15.60 -6.84
C LEU A 51 2.56 -14.15 -6.71
N THR A 52 2.90 -13.49 -7.83
CA THR A 52 3.35 -12.09 -7.82
C THR A 52 2.23 -11.13 -7.45
N GLY A 53 0.99 -11.40 -7.87
CA GLY A 53 -0.18 -10.63 -7.48
C GLY A 53 -0.43 -10.68 -5.98
N ARG A 54 -0.26 -11.86 -5.36
CA ARG A 54 -0.38 -12.00 -3.90
C ARG A 54 0.76 -11.31 -3.16
N LEU A 55 1.98 -11.41 -3.68
CA LEU A 55 3.13 -10.71 -3.13
C LEU A 55 2.91 -9.20 -3.17
N ARG A 56 2.49 -8.65 -4.31
CA ARG A 56 2.22 -7.22 -4.49
C ARG A 56 1.09 -6.74 -3.59
N GLN A 57 0.02 -7.53 -3.44
CA GLN A 57 -1.03 -7.19 -2.48
C GLN A 57 -0.50 -7.13 -1.04
N LYS A 58 0.27 -8.14 -0.59
CA LYS A 58 0.87 -8.10 0.77
C LYS A 58 1.81 -6.91 0.94
N LEU A 59 2.57 -6.56 -0.10
CA LEU A 59 3.45 -5.40 -0.07
C LEU A 59 2.66 -4.09 0.09
N ASP A 60 1.61 -3.91 -0.70
CA ASP A 60 0.75 -2.72 -0.66
C ASP A 60 0.00 -2.60 0.68
N ASP A 61 -0.32 -3.73 1.33
CA ASP A 61 -0.96 -3.77 2.64
C ASP A 61 0.03 -3.46 3.78
N GLU A 62 1.28 -3.93 3.71
CA GLU A 62 2.28 -3.81 4.79
C GLU A 62 3.16 -2.52 4.72
N LEU A 63 3.43 -1.99 3.52
CA LEU A 63 4.22 -0.76 3.34
C LEU A 63 3.63 0.53 3.93
N PRO A 64 2.31 0.78 3.96
CA PRO A 64 1.78 2.01 4.55
C PRO A 64 2.05 2.09 6.07
N GLU A 65 2.12 0.96 6.77
CA GLU A 65 2.50 0.92 8.19
C GLU A 65 3.98 1.30 8.40
N LEU A 66 4.87 0.82 7.51
CA LEU A 66 6.29 1.19 7.51
C LEU A 66 6.46 2.69 7.26
N THR A 67 5.76 3.21 6.26
CA THR A 67 5.84 4.62 5.86
C THR A 67 5.28 5.54 6.95
N HIS A 68 4.18 5.13 7.61
CA HIS A 68 3.60 5.85 8.74
C HIS A 68 4.53 5.87 9.96
N SER A 69 5.18 4.73 10.26
CA SER A 69 6.15 4.62 11.36
C SER A 69 7.41 5.46 11.11
N LEU A 70 7.94 5.45 9.89
CA LEU A 70 9.05 6.31 9.48
C LEU A 70 8.67 7.80 9.48
N MET A 71 7.47 8.15 9.03
CA MET A 71 6.95 9.52 9.12
C MET A 71 6.78 9.99 10.57
N HIS A 72 6.33 9.13 11.48
CA HIS A 72 6.21 9.46 12.90
C HIS A 72 7.58 9.71 13.56
N LEU A 73 8.64 9.02 13.10
CA LEU A 73 10.00 9.20 13.58
C LEU A 73 10.67 10.46 12.98
N LEU A 74 10.39 10.77 11.72
CA LEU A 74 10.99 11.90 10.99
C LEU A 74 10.24 13.24 11.19
N TRP A 75 8.94 13.22 11.49
CA TRP A 75 8.13 14.44 11.64
C TRP A 75 6.99 14.28 12.68
N PRO A 76 7.29 14.38 13.99
CA PRO A 76 6.29 14.15 15.05
C PRO A 76 5.13 15.16 15.07
N ASN A 77 5.27 16.32 14.39
CA ASN A 77 4.30 17.42 14.43
C ASN A 77 3.17 17.35 13.38
N CYS A 78 3.11 16.36 12.50
CA CYS A 78 2.06 16.27 11.46
C CYS A 78 0.86 15.37 11.83
N VAL A 79 0.92 14.62 12.93
CA VAL A 79 -0.13 13.63 13.30
C VAL A 79 -0.94 14.03 14.53
N SER A 80 -0.54 15.10 15.23
CA SER A 80 -1.37 15.70 16.26
C SER A 80 -2.15 16.85 15.66
N PRO A 81 -3.46 16.74 15.38
CA PRO A 81 -4.26 17.96 15.28
C PRO A 81 -4.05 18.67 16.60
N THR A 82 -3.37 19.82 16.55
CA THR A 82 -3.18 20.68 17.70
C THR A 82 -4.57 20.93 18.27
N ARG A 83 -4.84 20.28 19.40
CA ARG A 83 -6.05 20.49 20.17
C ARG A 83 -5.86 21.85 20.84
N THR A 84 -5.94 22.94 20.09
CA THR A 84 -6.14 24.28 20.64
C THR A 84 -7.61 24.41 21.03
N ALA A 85 -8.02 23.55 21.96
CA ALA A 85 -9.11 23.90 22.85
C ALA A 85 -8.46 24.82 23.87
N TRP A 86 -8.62 26.13 23.67
CA TRP A 86 -8.61 27.11 24.74
C TRP A 86 -9.66 26.66 25.77
N ALA A 87 -9.36 25.66 26.59
CA ALA A 87 -10.11 25.43 27.81
C ALA A 87 -9.67 26.56 28.74
N GLY A 88 -10.52 27.58 28.86
CA GLY A 88 -10.23 28.82 29.56
C GLY A 88 -9.75 28.63 31.01
N PRO A 89 -9.23 29.69 31.63
CA PRO A 89 -8.76 29.64 33.01
C PRO A 89 -9.89 29.14 33.93
N ASN A 90 -9.63 28.02 34.61
CA ASN A 90 -10.55 27.43 35.56
C ASN A 90 -10.81 28.43 36.71
N LEU A 91 -12.02 28.99 36.74
CA LEU A 91 -12.56 29.95 37.70
C LEU A 91 -12.82 29.36 39.11
N SER A 92 -12.01 28.40 39.56
CA SER A 92 -12.15 27.83 40.92
C SER A 92 -11.38 28.60 42.01
N ALA A 93 -10.71 29.70 41.66
CA ALA A 93 -9.95 30.51 42.62
C ALA A 93 -10.75 31.61 43.36
N THR A 94 -12.02 31.87 43.02
CA THR A 94 -12.78 32.95 43.68
C THR A 94 -13.74 32.50 44.79
N ALA A 95 -13.90 31.19 45.02
CA ALA A 95 -14.84 30.69 46.03
C ALA A 95 -14.35 30.79 47.49
N ASN A 96 -13.08 31.12 47.74
CA ASN A 96 -12.50 31.14 49.10
C ASN A 96 -12.22 32.54 49.68
N LEU A 97 -12.56 33.63 48.98
CA LEU A 97 -12.37 35.00 49.50
C LEU A 97 -13.63 35.61 50.13
N GLN A 98 -14.74 34.87 50.24
CA GLN A 98 -15.98 35.37 50.86
C GLN A 98 -16.34 34.68 52.18
N ARG A 99 -15.48 33.79 52.70
CA ARG A 99 -15.67 33.11 53.99
C ARG A 99 -14.70 33.57 55.10
N ALA A 100 -13.95 34.66 54.86
CA ALA A 100 -13.06 35.27 55.84
C ALA A 100 -13.48 36.71 56.24
N SER A 101 -14.71 37.13 55.91
CA SER A 101 -15.28 38.41 56.40
C SER A 101 -16.73 38.30 56.86
N GLN A 102 -17.08 37.18 57.50
CA GLN A 102 -18.19 37.09 58.46
C GLN A 102 -17.76 36.25 59.65
#